data_AF-A0A257X1R2-F1
#
_entry.id   AF-A0A257X1R2-F1
#
_cell.length_a   1.000
_cell.length_b   1.000
_cell.length_c   1.000
_cell.angle_alpha   90.00
_cell.angle_beta   90.00
_cell.angle_gamma   90.00
#
_symmetry.space_group_name_H-M   'P 1'
#
loop_
_entity.id
_entity.type
_entity.pdbx_description
1 polymer ?
#
loop_
_entity_poly.entity_id
_entity_poly.type
_entity_poly.pdbx_seq_one_letter_code
_entity_poly.pdbx_strand_id
1 'polypeptide(L)' 'LLPEQTLYAVCRADGARLAVMVDRDTAIAAALAHELAPVSVH' A
#
# COMPACT_ATOMS: atom_id res chain seq x y z
N LEU A 1 -10.60 -3.24 -13.36
CA LEU A 1 -9.14 -3.30 -13.21
C LEU A 1 -8.60 -4.28 -14.24
N LEU A 2 -7.54 -3.91 -14.96
CA LEU A 2 -6.79 -4.85 -15.80
C LEU A 2 -6.00 -5.77 -14.85
N PRO A 3 -5.95 -7.09 -15.12
CA PRO A 3 -5.27 -8.05 -14.22
C PRO A 3 -3.74 -7.85 -14.13
N GLU A 4 -3.16 -7.03 -15.00
CA GLU A 4 -1.71 -6.72 -15.04
C GLU A 4 -1.35 -5.39 -14.35
N GLN A 5 -2.30 -4.78 -13.65
CA GLN A 5 -2.05 -3.53 -12.93
C GLN A 5 -1.22 -3.79 -11.66
N THR A 6 -0.08 -3.11 -11.53
CA THR A 6 0.68 -3.08 -10.28
C THR A 6 -0.17 -2.50 -9.15
N LEU A 7 -0.26 -3.24 -8.04
CA LEU A 7 -1.02 -2.82 -6.87
C LEU A 7 -0.09 -2.66 -5.66
N TYR A 8 -0.31 -1.59 -4.92
CA TYR A 8 0.43 -1.25 -3.72
C TYR A 8 -0.44 -1.46 -2.48
N ALA A 9 -0.05 -2.37 -1.61
CA ALA A 9 -0.76 -2.64 -0.37
C ALA A 9 -0.12 -1.85 0.79
N VAL A 10 -0.94 -1.07 1.49
CA VAL A 10 -0.55 -0.40 2.73
C VAL A 10 -0.95 -1.29 3.91
N CYS A 11 0.02 -1.72 4.70
CA CYS A 11 -0.16 -2.64 5.81
C CYS A 11 0.22 -1.98 7.14
N ARG A 12 -0.52 -2.23 8.21
CA ARG A 12 -0.09 -1.85 9.57
C ARG A 12 1.14 -2.64 9.99
N ALA A 13 1.85 -2.10 10.98
CA ALA A 13 2.92 -2.82 11.67
C ALA A 13 2.47 -4.19 12.23
N ASP A 14 1.18 -4.35 12.50
CA ASP A 14 0.53 -5.60 12.91
C ASP A 14 0.31 -6.62 11.76
N GLY A 15 0.68 -6.26 10.52
CA GLY A 15 0.50 -7.10 9.33
C GLY A 15 -0.88 -7.01 8.68
N ALA A 16 -1.85 -6.31 9.30
CA ALA A 16 -3.17 -6.10 8.73
C ALA A 16 -3.13 -5.15 7.51
N ARG A 17 -3.72 -5.58 6.39
CA ARG A 17 -3.89 -4.77 5.16
C ARG A 17 -4.96 -3.71 5.37
N LEU A 18 -4.61 -2.44 5.18
CA LEU A 18 -5.54 -1.31 5.34
C LEU A 18 -6.09 -0.80 4.02
N ALA A 19 -5.26 -0.76 2.97
CA ALA A 19 -5.66 -0.23 1.68
C ALA A 19 -4.88 -0.89 0.54
N VAL A 20 -5.49 -0.93 -0.64
CA VAL A 20 -4.84 -1.30 -1.90
C VAL A 20 -4.99 -0.13 -2.85
N MET A 21 -3.87 0.39 -3.33
CA MET A 21 -3.78 1.56 -4.18
C MET A 21 -3.14 1.16 -5.51
N VAL A 22 -3.50 1.85 -6.58
CA VAL A 22 -2.89 1.65 -7.92
C VAL A 22 -1.71 2.59 -8.17
N ASP A 23 -1.55 3.61 -7.32
CA ASP A 23 -0.54 4.65 -7.43
C ASP A 23 0.49 4.52 -6.30
N ARG A 24 1.77 4.48 -6.68
CA ARG A 24 2.89 4.22 -5.77
C ARG A 24 3.10 5.36 -4.78
N ASP A 25 3.15 6.59 -5.28
CA ASP A 25 3.43 7.77 -4.48
C ASP A 25 2.32 8.02 -3.46
N THR A 26 1.06 7.80 -3.86
CA THR A 26 -0.10 7.84 -2.96
C THR A 26 -0.02 6.75 -1.88
N ALA A 27 0.37 5.53 -2.24
CA ALA A 27 0.55 4.45 -1.27
C ALA A 27 1.66 4.74 -0.25
N ILE A 28 2.77 5.34 -0.70
CA ILE A 28 3.90 5.73 0.15
C ILE A 28 3.50 6.88 1.08
N ALA A 29 2.83 7.92 0.56
CA ALA A 29 2.34 9.04 1.36
C ALA A 29 1.35 8.57 2.43
N ALA A 30 0.45 7.64 2.09
CA ALA A 30 -0.50 7.05 3.05
C ALA A 30 0.21 6.20 4.12
N ALA A 31 1.24 5.42 3.75
CA ALA A 31 2.01 4.64 4.71
C ALA A 31 2.78 5.54 5.70
N LEU A 32 3.42 6.60 5.19
CA LEU A 32 4.16 7.56 5.99
C LEU A 32 3.25 8.38 6.92
N ALA A 33 2.09 8.82 6.42
CA ALA A 33 1.14 9.63 7.20
C ALA A 33 0.52 8.87 8.39
N HIS A 34 0.54 7.53 8.37
CA HIS A 34 -0.11 6.70 9.36
C HIS A 34 0.88 5.84 10.20
N GLU A 35 2.19 6.12 10.14
CA GLU A 35 3.26 5.36 10.82
C GLU A 35 3.21 3.84 10.53
N LEU A 36 2.87 3.48 9.30
CA LEU A 36 2.66 2.09 8.90
C LEU A 36 3.94 1.50 8.29
N ALA A 37 4.15 0.19 8.46
CA ALA A 37 5.33 -0.50 7.91
C ALA A 37 5.30 -0.47 6.37
N PRO A 38 6.46 -0.38 5.68
CA PRO A 38 6.48 -0.07 4.25
C PRO A 38 5.89 -1.18 3.37
N VAL A 39 5.22 -0.69 2.32
CA VAL A 39 4.53 -1.36 1.19
C VAL A 39 5.01 -2.76 0.81
N SER A 40 4.07 -3.70 0.69
CA SER A 40 4.26 -4.95 -0.05
C SER A 40 3.79 -4.76 -1.49
N VAL A 41 4.68 -5.00 -2.46
CA VAL A 41 4.37 -4.99 -3.90
C VAL A 41 3.87 -6.38 -4.29
N HIS A 42 2.75 -6.46 -5.00
CA HIS A 42 2.19 -7.71 -5.55
C HIS A 42 1.88 -7.52 -7.03
#